data_AF-A0A2V8VMC5-F1
#
_entry.id   AF-A0A2V8VMC5-F1
#
_cell.length_a   1.000
_cell.length_b   1.000
_cell.length_c   1.000
_cell.angle_alpha   90.00
_cell.angle_beta   90.00
_cell.angle_gamma   90.00
#
_symmetry.space_group_name_H-M   'P 1'
#
loop_
_entity.id
_entity.type
_entity.pdbx_description
1 polymer ?
#
loop_
_entity_poly.entity_id
_entity_poly.type
_entity_poly.pdbx_seq_one_letter_code
_entity_poly.pdbx_strand_id
1 'polypeptide(L)'
;HNNGLYNLGGDGSYPADNPGLYGITGRAEDMGRFRAPTLRNVELTAPYMHDGSIATLTEVIEHYARGGRLVPSGPFAGDGRDSPRKSALIRGFELDERGKADLVEFLKSLTDRAFVSDPRFGAPLRDSAPPRTPPVPSAEPDLDITSRPVVLCPRDQKRNLACTVAMVDGVASAGKAFPGWK
;
A
#
# COMPACT_ATOMS: atom_id res chain seq x y z
N HIS A 1 -10.79 20.89 0.39
CA HIS A 1 -10.29 21.75 1.48
C HIS A 1 -9.11 21.04 2.14
N ASN A 2 -8.28 21.78 2.88
CA ASN A 2 -7.16 21.22 3.65
C ASN A 2 -7.57 21.18 5.13
N ASN A 3 -7.48 20.01 5.78
CA ASN A 3 -7.87 19.80 7.17
C ASN A 3 -6.69 19.84 8.17
N GLY A 4 -5.48 20.15 7.72
CA GLY A 4 -4.29 20.18 8.56
C GLY A 4 -3.84 18.77 8.96
N LEU A 5 -3.84 17.83 8.01
CA LEU A 5 -3.30 16.48 8.26
C LEU A 5 -1.77 16.51 8.35
N TYR A 6 -1.13 17.35 7.53
CA TYR A 6 0.31 17.55 7.52
C TYR A 6 0.68 19.04 7.50
N ASN A 7 1.89 19.31 7.98
CA ASN A 7 2.58 20.59 7.92
C ASN A 7 4.09 20.33 7.98
N LEU A 8 4.62 19.66 6.96
CA LEU A 8 6.01 19.21 6.99
C LEU A 8 6.93 20.45 7.00
N GLY A 9 7.87 20.50 7.94
CA GLY A 9 8.77 21.67 8.07
C GLY A 9 8.09 23.00 8.41
N GLY A 10 6.79 23.03 8.70
CA GLY A 10 6.05 24.23 9.10
C GLY A 10 5.61 25.15 7.95
N ASP A 11 5.80 24.77 6.69
CA ASP A 11 5.49 25.60 5.51
C ASP A 11 4.14 25.26 4.84
N GLY A 12 3.39 24.33 5.42
CA GLY A 12 2.13 23.82 4.89
C GLY A 12 2.28 22.73 3.82
N SER A 13 3.49 22.19 3.63
CA SER A 13 3.74 21.10 2.70
C SER A 13 3.16 19.76 3.17
N TYR A 14 2.90 18.91 2.18
CA TYR A 14 2.39 17.54 2.31
C TYR A 14 3.43 16.57 1.73
N PRO A 15 3.34 15.26 2.06
CA PRO A 15 4.15 14.24 1.40
C PRO A 15 4.11 14.34 -0.12
N ALA A 16 5.26 14.18 -0.78
CA ALA A 16 5.41 14.46 -2.20
C ALA A 16 4.59 13.54 -3.11
N ASP A 17 4.33 12.32 -2.65
CA ASP A 17 3.47 11.33 -3.29
C ASP A 17 1.98 11.61 -3.08
N ASN A 18 1.62 12.51 -2.17
CA ASN A 18 0.23 12.82 -1.85
C ASN A 18 -0.04 14.32 -1.58
N PRO A 19 0.23 15.22 -2.56
CA PRO A 19 0.12 16.66 -2.37
C PRO A 19 -1.33 17.19 -2.49
N GLY A 20 -2.30 16.34 -2.82
CA GLY A 20 -3.68 16.73 -3.09
C GLY A 20 -3.85 17.47 -4.42
N LEU A 21 -4.77 18.44 -4.46
CA LEU A 21 -5.12 19.18 -5.68
C LEU A 21 -3.91 19.87 -6.34
N TYR A 22 -2.89 20.25 -5.56
CA TYR A 22 -1.63 20.77 -6.07
C TYR A 22 -0.99 19.89 -7.14
N GLY A 23 -1.08 18.56 -7.00
CA GLY A 23 -0.50 17.62 -7.98
C GLY A 23 -1.11 17.72 -9.38
N ILE A 24 -2.30 18.33 -9.49
CA ILE A 24 -3.00 18.56 -10.77
C ILE A 24 -2.81 20.01 -11.22
N THR A 25 -2.94 20.97 -10.31
CA THR A 25 -2.97 22.40 -10.68
C THR A 25 -1.60 23.07 -10.70
N GLY A 26 -0.63 22.55 -9.93
CA GLY A 26 0.68 23.16 -9.71
C GLY A 26 0.65 24.46 -8.88
N ARG A 27 -0.52 24.86 -8.36
CA ARG A 27 -0.70 26.13 -7.64
C ARG A 27 -0.45 25.93 -6.15
N ALA A 28 0.50 26.65 -5.55
CA ALA A 28 0.91 26.44 -4.15
C ALA A 28 -0.24 26.54 -3.13
N GLU A 29 -1.28 27.33 -3.41
CA GLU A 29 -2.50 27.44 -2.61
C GLU A 29 -3.37 26.18 -2.61
N ASP A 30 -3.15 25.25 -3.55
CA ASP A 30 -3.86 23.99 -3.65
C ASP A 30 -3.21 22.84 -2.86
N MET A 31 -2.08 23.13 -2.18
CA MET A 31 -1.36 22.15 -1.37
C MET A 31 -2.24 21.56 -0.26
N GLY A 32 -2.30 20.23 -0.20
CA GLY A 32 -3.07 19.49 0.80
C GLY A 32 -4.59 19.68 0.70
N ARG A 33 -5.10 20.22 -0.41
CA ARG A 33 -6.56 20.31 -0.63
C ARG A 33 -7.09 19.00 -1.20
N PHE A 34 -7.99 18.37 -0.46
CA PHE A 34 -8.69 17.16 -0.89
C PHE A 34 -10.19 17.39 -0.99
N ARG A 35 -10.87 16.51 -1.73
CA ARG A 35 -12.34 16.46 -1.75
C ARG A 35 -12.84 15.89 -0.42
N ALA A 36 -13.94 16.44 0.10
CA ALA A 36 -14.63 15.86 1.25
C ALA A 36 -15.23 14.50 0.84
N PRO A 37 -14.88 13.38 1.47
CA PRO A 37 -15.55 12.11 1.23
C PRO A 37 -16.96 12.11 1.82
N THR A 38 -17.80 11.18 1.37
CA THR A 38 -19.09 10.90 2.03
C THR A 38 -18.86 10.22 3.37
N LEU A 39 -19.78 10.42 4.31
CA LEU A 39 -19.76 9.77 5.63
C LEU A 39 -20.71 8.56 5.73
N ARG A 40 -21.46 8.25 4.67
CA ARG A 40 -22.28 7.02 4.65
C ARG A 40 -21.37 5.81 4.66
N ASN A 41 -21.68 4.83 5.52
CA ASN A 41 -20.88 3.62 5.75
C ASN A 41 -19.46 3.86 6.26
N VAL A 42 -19.17 5.02 6.87
CA VAL A 42 -17.81 5.39 7.33
C VAL A 42 -17.24 4.41 8.37
N GLU A 43 -18.09 3.75 9.15
CA GLU A 43 -17.68 2.71 10.10
C GLU A 43 -16.91 1.56 9.42
N LEU A 44 -17.22 1.27 8.15
CA LEU A 44 -16.72 0.09 7.42
C LEU A 44 -15.55 0.40 6.48
N THR A 45 -15.07 1.64 6.45
CA THR A 45 -14.07 2.10 5.48
C THR A 45 -12.77 2.56 6.15
N ALA A 46 -12.43 1.99 7.30
CA ALA A 46 -11.11 2.19 7.89
C ALA A 46 -10.02 1.59 6.97
N PRO A 47 -8.80 2.15 6.97
CA PRO A 47 -8.36 3.35 7.69
C PRO A 47 -8.81 4.66 7.01
N TYR A 48 -8.72 5.77 7.75
CA TYR A 48 -9.30 7.08 7.40
C TYR A 48 -8.28 8.07 6.83
N MET A 49 -8.82 9.18 6.31
CA MET A 49 -8.10 10.19 5.51
C MET A 49 -7.72 9.67 4.12
N HIS A 50 -7.05 10.52 3.35
CA HIS A 50 -6.76 10.25 1.94
C HIS A 50 -5.56 9.31 1.76
N ASP A 51 -4.78 9.08 2.82
CA ASP A 51 -3.58 8.25 2.87
C ASP A 51 -3.70 7.09 3.88
N GLY A 52 -4.86 6.93 4.53
CA GLY A 52 -5.08 5.89 5.54
C GLY A 52 -4.27 6.09 6.82
N SER A 53 -3.77 7.29 7.09
CA SER A 53 -2.83 7.53 8.18
C SER A 53 -3.48 7.65 9.57
N ILE A 54 -4.81 7.62 9.66
CA ILE A 54 -5.59 7.61 10.91
C ILE A 54 -6.40 6.31 10.96
N ALA A 55 -6.31 5.55 12.05
CA ALA A 55 -6.82 4.19 12.10
C ALA A 55 -8.29 4.12 12.54
N THR A 56 -8.72 5.00 13.44
CA THR A 56 -10.03 4.91 14.11
C THR A 56 -10.87 6.17 13.96
N LEU A 57 -12.21 6.05 14.03
CA LEU A 57 -13.11 7.21 14.03
C LEU A 57 -12.84 8.14 15.21
N THR A 58 -12.47 7.58 16.37
CA THR A 58 -12.11 8.36 17.55
C THR A 58 -10.92 9.27 17.28
N GLU A 59 -9.86 8.75 16.66
CA GLU A 59 -8.68 9.55 16.28
C GLU A 59 -9.03 10.60 15.21
N VAL A 60 -9.97 10.31 14.29
CA VAL A 60 -10.48 11.30 13.33
C VAL A 60 -11.15 12.46 14.05
N ILE A 61 -11.98 12.17 15.05
CA ILE A 61 -12.64 13.21 15.85
C ILE A 61 -11.61 14.02 16.63
N GLU A 62 -10.62 13.36 17.24
CA GLU A 62 -9.53 14.03 17.97
C GLU A 62 -8.69 14.94 17.05
N HIS A 63 -8.46 14.53 15.80
CA HIS A 63 -7.82 15.37 14.78
C HIS A 63 -8.62 16.66 14.52
N TYR A 64 -9.94 16.57 14.38
CA TYR A 64 -10.80 17.75 14.19
C TYR A 64 -10.96 18.60 15.46
N ALA A 65 -11.07 17.98 16.63
CA ALA A 65 -11.14 18.66 17.93
C ALA A 65 -9.87 19.47 18.19
N ARG A 66 -8.70 18.93 17.85
CA ARG A 66 -7.43 19.66 17.89
C ARG A 66 -7.30 20.73 16.80
N GLY A 67 -8.11 20.63 15.74
CA GLY A 67 -8.06 21.51 14.57
C GLY A 67 -6.85 21.25 13.67
N GLY A 68 -6.35 20.02 13.64
CA GLY A 68 -5.17 19.59 12.87
C GLY A 68 -4.39 18.50 13.60
N ARG A 69 -3.73 17.62 12.84
CA ARG A 69 -2.97 16.49 13.38
C ARG A 69 -1.60 16.96 13.89
N LEU A 70 -1.19 16.43 15.04
CA LEU A 70 0.19 16.55 15.50
C LEU A 70 0.94 15.25 15.19
N VAL A 71 2.07 15.37 14.49
CA VAL A 71 3.03 14.29 14.31
C VAL A 71 4.33 14.73 14.99
N PRO A 72 4.68 14.18 16.16
CA PRO A 72 5.76 14.71 16.99
C PRO A 72 7.17 14.43 16.44
N SER A 73 7.33 13.37 15.63
CA SER A 73 8.64 12.93 15.15
C SER A 73 8.54 12.10 13.87
N GLY A 74 9.68 11.84 13.24
CA GLY A 74 9.78 11.05 12.02
C GLY A 74 9.68 11.86 10.73
N PRO A 75 9.59 11.19 9.57
CA PRO A 75 9.62 11.85 8.25
C PRO A 75 8.39 12.73 7.99
N PHE A 76 7.30 12.49 8.72
CA PHE A 76 6.05 13.25 8.60
C PHE A 76 5.82 14.21 9.77
N ALA A 77 6.87 14.53 10.55
CA ALA A 77 6.77 15.41 11.71
C ALA A 77 6.26 16.80 11.31
N GLY A 78 5.37 17.34 12.15
CA GLY A 78 4.76 18.66 11.95
C GLY A 78 3.49 18.83 12.77
N ASP A 79 3.09 20.08 12.97
CA ASP A 79 1.80 20.43 13.55
C ASP A 79 0.86 20.98 12.47
N GLY A 80 -0.07 20.13 12.03
CA GLY A 80 -1.07 20.47 11.02
C GLY A 80 -2.04 21.57 11.45
N ARG A 81 -2.20 21.81 12.77
CA ARG A 81 -3.01 22.93 13.29
C ARG A 81 -2.45 24.29 12.85
N ASP A 82 -1.12 24.37 12.75
CA ASP A 82 -0.38 25.59 12.45
C ASP A 82 -0.07 25.73 10.96
N SER A 83 -0.63 24.85 10.11
CA SER A 83 -0.43 24.91 8.67
C SER A 83 -1.00 26.21 8.07
N PRO A 84 -0.20 27.00 7.33
CA PRO A 84 -0.67 28.22 6.68
C PRO A 84 -1.67 27.96 5.55
N ARG A 85 -1.79 26.71 5.09
CA ARG A 85 -2.69 26.27 4.00
C ARG A 85 -3.96 25.61 4.52
N LYS A 86 -4.11 25.44 5.84
CA LYS A 86 -5.30 24.84 6.45
C LYS A 86 -6.53 25.70 6.20
N SER A 87 -7.67 25.04 5.98
CA SER A 87 -8.97 25.71 5.85
C SER A 87 -9.35 26.44 7.14
N ALA A 88 -9.80 27.69 7.01
CA ALA A 88 -10.30 28.49 8.14
C ALA A 88 -11.53 27.89 8.83
N LEU A 89 -12.24 26.96 8.17
CA LEU A 89 -13.37 26.23 8.76
C LEU A 89 -12.92 25.17 9.78
N ILE A 90 -11.67 24.70 9.69
CA ILE A 90 -11.13 23.69 10.59
C ILE A 90 -10.49 24.39 11.78
N ARG A 91 -11.37 24.76 12.72
CA ARG A 91 -11.01 25.33 14.02
C ARG A 91 -11.16 24.23 15.06
N GLY A 92 -10.19 24.14 15.97
CA GLY A 92 -10.31 23.24 17.10
C GLY A 92 -11.49 23.60 17.98
N PHE A 93 -11.99 22.63 18.72
CA PHE A 93 -13.10 22.76 19.65
C PHE A 93 -12.90 21.80 20.82
N GLU A 94 -13.47 22.16 21.96
CA GLU A 94 -13.45 21.32 23.15
C GLU A 94 -14.53 20.25 23.05
N LEU A 95 -14.17 19.03 23.42
CA LEU A 95 -15.08 17.88 23.42
C LEU A 95 -14.76 17.01 24.63
N ASP A 96 -15.76 16.75 25.48
CA ASP A 96 -15.61 15.79 26.57
C ASP A 96 -15.72 14.34 26.04
N GLU A 97 -15.34 13.37 26.87
CA GLU A 97 -15.33 11.97 26.47
C GLU A 97 -16.73 11.46 26.07
N ARG A 98 -17.78 12.02 26.67
CA ARG A 98 -19.18 11.67 26.32
C ARG A 98 -19.54 12.20 24.94
N GLY A 99 -19.29 13.48 24.67
CA GLY A 99 -19.54 14.07 23.35
C GLY A 99 -18.74 13.38 22.25
N LYS A 100 -17.52 12.93 22.55
CA LYS A 100 -16.72 12.12 21.63
C LYS A 100 -17.39 10.78 21.33
N ALA A 101 -17.84 10.05 22.37
CA ALA A 101 -18.53 8.79 22.20
C ALA A 101 -19.86 8.95 21.42
N ASP A 102 -20.65 9.97 21.76
CA ASP A 102 -21.92 10.26 21.09
C ASP A 102 -21.71 10.57 19.59
N LEU A 103 -20.66 11.31 19.25
CA LEU A 103 -20.32 11.60 17.86
C LEU A 103 -19.87 10.34 17.09
N VAL A 104 -19.11 9.45 17.74
CA VAL A 104 -18.76 8.15 17.15
C VAL A 104 -20.02 7.33 16.87
N GLU A 105 -20.94 7.23 17.83
CA GLU A 105 -22.18 6.48 17.65
C GLU A 105 -23.08 7.10 16.58
N PHE A 106 -23.14 8.43 16.49
CA PHE A 106 -23.81 9.11 15.39
C PHE A 106 -23.20 8.73 14.04
N LEU A 107 -21.87 8.73 13.90
CA LEU A 107 -21.21 8.32 12.65
C LEU A 107 -21.48 6.86 12.28
N LYS A 108 -21.52 5.95 13.26
CA LYS A 108 -21.90 4.55 13.03
C LYS A 108 -23.36 4.40 12.63
N SER A 109 -24.24 5.30 13.07
CA SER A 109 -25.64 5.30 12.65
C SER A 109 -25.82 5.56 11.13
N LEU A 110 -24.79 6.08 10.46
CA LEU A 110 -24.76 6.30 9.01
C LEU A 110 -24.43 5.02 8.21
N THR A 111 -24.28 3.88 8.88
CA THR A 111 -24.05 2.58 8.24
C THR A 111 -25.37 1.98 7.74
N ASP A 112 -25.50 1.84 6.42
CA ASP A 112 -26.60 1.15 5.78
C ASP A 112 -26.44 -0.37 5.89
N ARG A 113 -27.01 -0.93 6.94
CA ARG A 113 -26.95 -2.38 7.21
C ARG A 113 -27.66 -3.19 6.14
N ALA A 114 -28.74 -2.67 5.54
CA ALA A 114 -29.48 -3.38 4.51
C ALA A 114 -28.62 -3.55 3.26
N PHE A 115 -27.97 -2.47 2.79
CA PHE A 115 -27.06 -2.50 1.64
C PHE A 115 -25.89 -3.47 1.86
N VAL A 116 -25.23 -3.41 3.02
CA VAL A 116 -24.02 -4.20 3.30
C VAL A 116 -24.30 -5.70 3.38
N SER A 117 -25.49 -6.10 3.84
CA SER A 117 -25.89 -7.51 3.93
C SER A 117 -26.66 -8.04 2.72
N ASP A 118 -26.93 -7.21 1.71
CA ASP A 118 -27.78 -7.60 0.58
C ASP A 118 -27.04 -8.57 -0.36
N PRO A 119 -27.55 -9.81 -0.56
CA PRO A 119 -26.93 -10.77 -1.46
C PRO A 119 -26.81 -10.28 -2.91
N ARG A 120 -27.64 -9.34 -3.34
CA ARG A 120 -27.58 -8.75 -4.70
C ARG A 120 -26.29 -7.97 -4.96
N PHE A 121 -25.65 -7.46 -3.90
CA PHE A 121 -24.37 -6.73 -3.98
C PHE A 121 -23.19 -7.56 -3.45
N GLY A 122 -23.43 -8.80 -3.04
CA GLY A 122 -22.40 -9.72 -2.60
C GLY A 122 -21.49 -10.18 -3.74
N ALA A 123 -20.41 -10.88 -3.39
CA ALA A 123 -19.62 -11.59 -4.38
C ALA A 123 -20.56 -12.49 -5.20
N PRO A 124 -20.40 -12.55 -6.53
CA PRO A 124 -21.20 -13.46 -7.34
C PRO A 124 -21.08 -14.86 -6.73
N LEU A 125 -22.22 -15.56 -6.65
CA LEU A 125 -22.22 -16.95 -6.21
C LEU A 125 -21.15 -17.64 -7.05
N ARG A 126 -20.09 -18.09 -6.38
CA ARG A 126 -19.22 -19.10 -6.96
C ARG A 126 -20.14 -20.29 -7.08
N ASP A 127 -20.78 -20.45 -8.25
CA ASP A 127 -21.25 -21.75 -8.68
C ASP A 127 -20.13 -22.71 -8.31
N SER A 128 -20.54 -23.78 -7.64
CA SER A 128 -19.84 -24.97 -7.19
C SER A 128 -18.85 -25.53 -8.20
N ALA A 129 -17.86 -24.73 -8.61
CA ALA A 129 -16.72 -25.17 -9.36
C ALA A 129 -16.02 -26.14 -8.40
N PRO A 130 -15.96 -27.45 -8.74
CA PRO A 130 -15.18 -28.37 -7.95
C PRO A 130 -13.79 -27.75 -7.80
N PRO A 131 -13.11 -27.96 -6.66
CA PRO A 131 -11.75 -27.47 -6.50
C PRO A 131 -11.00 -27.82 -7.77
N ARG A 132 -10.44 -26.81 -8.45
CA ARG A 132 -9.47 -27.07 -9.51
C ARG A 132 -8.31 -27.71 -8.76
N THR A 133 -8.33 -29.03 -8.64
CA THR A 133 -7.12 -29.77 -8.38
C THR A 133 -6.18 -29.31 -9.49
N PRO A 134 -5.02 -28.72 -9.16
CA PRO A 134 -3.99 -28.59 -10.18
C PRO A 134 -3.84 -29.99 -10.79
N PRO A 135 -3.68 -30.10 -12.12
CA PRO A 135 -3.43 -31.40 -12.72
C PRO A 135 -2.28 -32.02 -11.92
N VAL A 136 -2.57 -33.12 -11.21
CA VAL A 136 -1.51 -33.96 -10.69
C VAL A 136 -0.70 -34.28 -11.93
N PRO A 137 0.59 -33.88 -12.02
CA PRO A 137 1.40 -34.29 -13.14
C PRO A 137 1.26 -35.81 -13.18
N SER A 138 0.69 -36.32 -14.28
CA SER A 138 0.70 -37.75 -14.55
C SER A 138 2.12 -38.20 -14.24
N ALA A 139 2.26 -39.22 -13.40
CA ALA A 139 3.55 -39.88 -13.24
C ALA A 139 3.92 -40.44 -14.61
N GLU A 140 4.58 -39.61 -15.42
CA GLU A 140 5.29 -40.05 -16.60
C GLU A 140 6.29 -41.10 -16.10
N PRO A 141 6.35 -42.29 -16.70
CA PRO A 141 7.34 -43.28 -16.30
C PRO A 141 8.73 -42.69 -16.50
N ASP A 142 9.57 -42.83 -15.48
CA ASP A 142 10.96 -42.38 -15.39
C ASP A 142 11.68 -42.39 -16.75
N LEU A 143 11.76 -41.22 -17.39
CA LEU A 143 12.80 -40.94 -18.36
C LEU A 143 14.06 -40.58 -17.59
N ASP A 144 14.77 -41.64 -17.23
CA ASP A 144 16.19 -41.75 -16.94
C ASP A 144 16.94 -40.41 -16.75
N ILE A 145 17.05 -39.98 -15.49
CA ILE A 145 17.79 -38.79 -15.07
C ILE A 145 19.30 -38.92 -15.32
N THR A 146 19.83 -40.11 -15.61
CA THR A 146 21.28 -40.30 -15.77
C THR A 146 21.85 -39.71 -17.06
N SER A 147 21.00 -39.31 -18.02
CA SER A 147 21.43 -38.81 -19.33
C SER A 147 21.42 -37.27 -19.46
N ARG A 148 21.11 -36.51 -18.41
CA ARG A 148 21.02 -35.04 -18.49
C ARG A 148 22.31 -34.37 -17.99
N PRO A 149 22.97 -33.51 -18.79
CA PRO A 149 24.15 -32.79 -18.33
C PRO A 149 23.78 -31.80 -17.23
N VAL A 150 24.44 -31.90 -16.07
CA VAL A 150 24.28 -30.98 -14.96
C VAL A 150 25.19 -29.77 -15.19
N VAL A 151 24.60 -28.59 -15.35
CA VAL A 151 25.35 -27.32 -15.41
C VAL A 151 25.62 -26.85 -13.98
N LEU A 152 26.85 -27.04 -13.52
CA LEU A 152 27.31 -26.49 -12.25
C LEU A 152 27.86 -25.07 -12.47
N CYS A 153 27.06 -24.05 -12.16
CA CYS A 153 27.57 -22.67 -12.05
C CYS A 153 27.81 -22.37 -10.55
N PRO A 154 29.04 -22.01 -10.13
CA PRO A 154 29.33 -21.64 -8.75
C PRO A 154 28.52 -20.41 -8.33
N ARG A 155 27.87 -20.52 -7.16
CA ARG A 155 27.08 -19.44 -6.56
C ARG A 155 28.06 -18.44 -5.94
N ASP A 156 28.05 -17.23 -6.48
CA ASP A 156 28.67 -15.99 -5.95
C ASP A 156 30.07 -15.62 -6.50
N GLN A 157 30.10 -14.81 -7.55
CA GLN A 157 30.51 -13.39 -7.45
C GLN A 157 30.61 -12.76 -8.84
N LYS A 158 29.95 -11.60 -8.99
CA LYS A 158 30.16 -10.53 -9.99
C LYS A 158 31.39 -10.75 -10.88
N ARG A 159 31.23 -11.38 -12.05
CA ARG A 159 32.06 -11.27 -13.28
C ARG A 159 31.52 -12.25 -14.35
N ASN A 160 31.34 -11.77 -15.57
CA ASN A 160 30.93 -12.57 -16.74
C ASN A 160 31.99 -13.63 -17.08
N LEU A 161 31.84 -14.85 -16.57
CA LEU A 161 32.62 -16.02 -16.98
C LEU A 161 31.67 -17.17 -17.32
N ALA A 162 31.93 -17.83 -18.45
CA ALA A 162 31.08 -18.86 -19.06
C ALA A 162 30.94 -20.10 -18.17
N CYS A 163 29.71 -20.66 -18.08
CA CYS A 163 29.49 -21.96 -17.44
C CYS A 163 29.99 -23.09 -18.36
N THR A 164 30.78 -24.01 -17.81
CA THR A 164 31.30 -25.18 -18.53
C THR A 164 30.35 -26.37 -18.36
N VAL A 165 30.05 -27.09 -19.44
CA VAL A 165 29.31 -28.36 -19.43
C VAL A 165 30.31 -29.50 -19.32
N ALA A 166 30.16 -30.38 -18.32
CA ALA A 166 30.92 -31.62 -18.21
C ALA A 166 29.97 -32.81 -18.28
N MET A 167 30.28 -33.80 -19.13
CA MET A 167 29.62 -35.11 -19.11
C MET A 167 30.38 -36.06 -18.17
N VAL A 168 29.66 -36.93 -17.50
CA VAL A 168 30.20 -37.90 -16.55
C VAL A 168 30.72 -39.12 -17.33
N ASP A 169 31.97 -39.47 -17.02
CA ASP A 169 32.76 -40.66 -17.37
C ASP A 169 33.48 -40.74 -18.74
N GLY A 170 34.82 -40.67 -18.67
CA GLY A 170 35.69 -41.54 -19.46
C GLY A 170 36.70 -40.88 -20.41
N VAL A 171 37.96 -40.83 -19.94
CA VAL A 171 39.22 -40.80 -20.73
C VAL A 171 39.60 -39.50 -21.45
N ALA A 172 40.80 -39.03 -21.09
CA ALA A 172 41.48 -37.85 -21.60
C ALA A 172 41.85 -37.91 -23.09
N SER A 173 41.77 -36.77 -23.78
CA SER A 173 42.78 -36.38 -24.78
C SER A 173 42.72 -34.88 -25.07
N ALA A 174 43.90 -34.30 -25.28
CA ALA A 174 44.19 -32.89 -25.45
C ALA A 174 43.72 -32.32 -26.80
N GLY A 175 43.32 -31.04 -26.83
CA GLY A 175 42.93 -30.36 -28.08
C GLY A 175 42.82 -28.84 -28.00
N LYS A 176 43.97 -28.18 -28.24
CA LYS A 176 44.24 -26.87 -28.89
C LYS A 176 43.32 -25.64 -28.66
N ALA A 177 43.99 -24.55 -28.30
CA ALA A 177 43.53 -23.16 -28.30
C ALA A 177 43.21 -22.62 -29.71
N PHE A 178 42.24 -21.70 -29.80
CA PHE A 178 42.18 -20.65 -30.83
C PHE A 178 41.59 -19.33 -30.27
N PRO A 179 41.98 -18.16 -30.84
CA PRO A 179 41.93 -16.87 -30.16
C PRO A 179 40.81 -15.94 -30.63
N GLY A 180 40.47 -14.99 -29.76
CA GLY A 180 40.10 -13.62 -30.11
C GLY A 180 38.63 -13.35 -30.43
N TRP A 181 38.04 -12.40 -29.71
CA TRP A 181 37.13 -11.40 -30.28
C TRP A 181 37.30 -10.07 -29.54
N LYS A 182 37.18 -9.01 -30.34
CA LYS A 182 37.40 -7.59 -30.05
C LYS A 182 36.36 -7.01 -29.10
#